data_AF-A0A3P6QQT0-F1
#
_entry.id   AF-A0A3P6QQT0-F1
#
_cell.length_a   1.000
_cell.length_b   1.000
_cell.length_c   1.000
_cell.angle_alpha   90.00
_cell.angle_beta   90.00
_cell.angle_gamma   90.00
#
_symmetry.space_group_name_H-M   'P 1'
#
loop_
_entity.id
_entity.type
_entity.pdbx_description
1 polymer ?
#
loop_
_entity_poly.entity_id
_entity_poly.type
_entity_poly.pdbx_seq_one_letter_code
_entity_poly.pdbx_strand_id
1 'polypeptide(L)' 'MILDKKFSGSLHQGDGMLIVYDVSSPDATYETALKTIHAMGEVVDALYQRAGKIR' A
#
# COMPACT_ATOMS: atom_id res chain seq x y z
N MET A 1 -11.73 8.41 19.58
CA MET A 1 -11.56 6.96 19.33
C MET A 1 -11.43 6.62 17.85
N ILE A 2 -12.30 7.12 16.95
CA ILE A 2 -12.12 6.97 15.49
C ILE A 2 -10.84 7.69 15.02
N LEU A 3 -10.64 8.96 15.42
CA LEU A 3 -9.43 9.72 15.09
C LEU A 3 -8.16 9.15 15.74
N ASP A 4 -8.31 8.57 16.93
CA ASP A 4 -7.23 7.85 17.63
C ASP A 4 -6.97 6.45 17.04
N LYS A 5 -7.69 6.06 15.98
CA LYS A 5 -7.63 4.76 15.31
C LYS A 5 -7.85 3.55 16.23
N LYS A 6 -8.57 3.71 17.35
CA LYS A 6 -8.92 2.60 18.25
C LYS A 6 -9.91 1.62 17.63
N PHE A 7 -10.70 2.08 16.66
CA PHE A 7 -11.54 1.26 15.79
C PHE A 7 -11.82 2.02 14.49
N SER A 8 -12.13 1.29 13.42
CA SER A 8 -12.56 1.87 12.14
C SER A 8 -14.06 2.11 12.17
N GLY A 9 -14.51 3.33 11.92
CA GLY A 9 -15.94 3.66 11.97
C GLY A 9 -16.25 5.03 11.38
N SER A 10 -17.53 5.24 11.05
CA SER A 10 -18.08 6.50 10.55
C SER A 10 -19.29 6.92 11.38
N LEU A 11 -19.40 8.22 11.66
CA LEU A 11 -20.52 8.78 12.41
C LEU A 11 -21.54 9.37 11.43
N HIS A 12 -22.74 8.80 11.40
CA HIS A 12 -23.88 9.31 10.62
C HIS A 12 -24.73 10.22 11.49
N GLN A 13 -24.39 11.52 11.51
CA GLN A 13 -24.99 12.49 12.43
C GLN A 13 -26.47 12.78 12.16
N GLY A 14 -26.96 12.61 10.92
CA GLY A 14 -28.37 12.85 10.58
C GLY A 14 -29.34 11.92 11.31
N ASP A 15 -28.92 10.66 11.53
CA ASP A 15 -29.73 9.63 12.18
C ASP A 15 -29.24 9.29 13.60
N GLY A 16 -28.19 9.97 14.07
CA GLY A 16 -27.57 9.68 15.37
C GLY A 16 -26.89 8.31 15.45
N MET A 17 -26.45 7.74 14.33
CA MET A 17 -25.87 6.39 14.28
C MET A 17 -24.34 6.41 14.17
N LEU A 18 -23.71 5.44 14.83
CA LEU A 18 -22.29 5.13 14.67
C LEU A 18 -22.15 3.78 13.97
N ILE A 19 -21.51 3.77 12.80
CA ILE A 19 -21.22 2.55 12.05
C ILE A 19 -19.78 2.15 12.34
N VAL A 20 -19.58 0.95 12.85
CA VAL A 20 -18.25 0.37 13.10
C VAL A 20 -17.98 -0.69 12.04
N TYR A 21 -16.79 -0.65 11.45
CA TYR A 21 -16.34 -1.57 10.42
C TYR A 21 -15.30 -2.53 10.97
N ASP A 22 -15.31 -3.74 10.44
CA ASP A 22 -14.20 -4.66 10.63
C ASP A 22 -12.94 -4.13 9.96
N VAL A 23 -11.78 -4.48 10.53
CA VAL A 23 -10.50 -4.13 9.96
C VAL A 23 -10.33 -4.94 8.67
N SER A 24 -10.22 -4.25 7.53
CA SER A 24 -9.94 -4.93 6.25
C SER A 24 -8.54 -5.53 6.27
N SER A 25 -8.40 -6.73 5.73
CA SER A 25 -7.09 -7.30 5.47
C SER A 25 -6.29 -6.43 4.49
N PRO A 26 -4.95 -6.37 4.60
CA PRO A 26 -4.11 -5.72 3.61
C PRO A 26 -4.38 -6.24 2.20
N ASP A 27 -4.39 -5.35 1.20
CA ASP A 27 -4.59 -5.74 -0.19
C ASP A 27 -3.30 -6.36 -0.77
N ALA A 28 -3.37 -7.63 -1.16
CA ALA A 28 -2.26 -8.36 -1.78
C ALA A 28 -1.76 -7.73 -3.10
N THR A 29 -2.64 -6.98 -3.78
CA THR A 29 -2.32 -6.26 -5.02
C THR A 29 -1.33 -5.13 -4.73
N TYR A 30 -1.49 -4.41 -3.62
CA TYR A 30 -0.56 -3.36 -3.23
C TYR A 30 0.84 -3.92 -2.98
N GLU A 31 0.94 -5.03 -2.23
CA GLU A 31 2.23 -5.67 -2.00
C GLU A 31 2.89 -6.13 -3.31
N THR A 32 2.11 -6.73 -4.21
CA THR A 32 2.61 -7.21 -5.51
C THR A 32 3.08 -6.05 -6.39
N ALA A 33 2.34 -4.95 -6.41
CA ALA A 33 2.72 -3.74 -7.13
C ALA A 33 4.05 -3.17 -6.61
N LEU A 34 4.21 -3.07 -5.29
CA LEU A 34 5.46 -2.58 -4.67
C LEU A 34 6.66 -3.48 -5.00
N LYS A 35 6.50 -4.81 -4.91
CA LYS A 35 7.54 -5.76 -5.32
C LYS A 35 7.94 -5.59 -6.78
N THR A 36 6.96 -5.36 -7.65
CA THR A 36 7.19 -5.16 -9.09
C THR A 36 7.99 -3.89 -9.34
N ILE A 37 7.64 -2.77 -8.70
CA ILE A 37 8.38 -1.51 -8.80
C ILE A 37 9.83 -1.70 -8.35
N HIS A 38 10.06 -2.40 -7.23
CA HIS A 38 11.41 -2.70 -6.75
C HIS A 38 12.22 -3.55 -7.74
N ALA A 39 11.63 -4.63 -8.26
CA ALA A 39 12.29 -5.49 -9.24
C ALA A 39 12.67 -4.73 -10.52
N MET A 40 11.84 -3.79 -10.96
CA MET A 40 12.18 -2.94 -12.11
C MET A 40 13.39 -2.05 -11.84
N GLY A 41 13.55 -1.54 -10.61
CA GLY A 41 14.77 -0.81 -10.20
C GLY A 41 16.02 -1.68 -10.32
N GLU A 42 15.97 -2.90 -9.80
CA GLU A 42 17.09 -3.86 -9.89
C GLU A 42 17.45 -4.20 -11.34
N VAL A 43 16.46 -4.32 -12.22
CA VAL A 43 16.68 -4.55 -13.65
C VAL A 43 17.42 -3.37 -14.28
N VAL A 44 17.03 -2.13 -13.97
CA VAL A 44 17.71 -0.93 -14.49
C VAL A 44 19.16 -0.87 -14.00
N ASP A 45 19.41 -1.14 -12.72
CA ASP A 45 20.76 -1.19 -12.16
C ASP A 45 21.62 -2.26 -12.85
N ALA A 46 21.07 -3.45 -13.06
CA ALA A 46 21.74 -4.53 -13.76
C ALA A 46 22.07 -4.17 -15.22
N LEU A 47 21.17 -3.48 -15.92
CA LEU A 47 21.42 -3.01 -17.28
C LEU A 47 22.55 -1.97 -17.31
N TYR A 48 22.57 -1.04 -16.35
CA TYR A 48 23.63 -0.03 -16.26
C TYR A 48 25.01 -0.67 -16.02
N GLN A 49 25.08 -1.63 -15.09
CA GLN A 49 26.31 -2.37 -14.82
C GLN A 49 26.81 -3.16 -16.03
N ARG A 50 25.90 -3.76 -16.80
CA ARG A 50 26.25 -4.51 -18.02
C ARG A 50 26.73 -3.58 -19.13
N ALA A 51 26.04 -2.46 -19.35
CA ALA A 51 26.44 -1.47 -20.35
C ALA A 51 27.85 -0.91 -20.08
N GLY A 52 28.19 -0.66 -18.82
CA GLY A 52 29.53 -0.21 -18.43
C GLY A 52 30.67 -1.20 -18.74
N LYS A 53 30.36 -2.50 -18.88
CA LYS A 53 31.35 -3.55 -19.21
C LYS A 53 31.57 -3.77 -20.71
N ILE A 54 30.72 -3.18 -21.56
CA ILE A 54 30.79 -3.30 -23.02
C ILE A 54 31.74 -2.24 -23.62
N ARG A 55 32.18 -1.27 -22.79
CA ARG A 55 33.12 -0.22 -23.18
C ARG A 55 34.55 -0.55 -22.80
#